data_AF-A0A3A8TTH8-F1
#
_entry.id   AF-A0A3A8TTH8-F1
#
_cell.length_a   1.000
_cell.length_b   1.000
_cell.length_c   1.000
_cell.angle_alpha   90.00
_cell.angle_beta   90.00
_cell.angle_gamma   90.00
#
_symmetry.space_group_name_H-M   'P 1'
#
loop_
_entity.id
_entity.type
_entity.pdbx_description
1 polymer ?
#
loop_
_entity_poly.entity_id
_entity_poly.type
_entity_poly.pdbx_seq_one_letter_code
_entity_poly.pdbx_strand_id
1 'polypeptide(L)'
;MDKKQIWSIVRQRDFSITNADVDLKTEVIYDNILQEKYDFSKCQRNTFTQQGKKRIIYNYPKLSVEDILCQYLKRQIDKTFKIRYASRSRIINLLFNILPIIKDMNDFVIIRADFKSFFDSVLTKHVYKKYIRESLMGRADKEILEQYLKQFQYCYAGLCLSNGMAEIICRDFDKRIKARLNQYGVFFYERYVDDILIIINRYISRDIFIALVDSTINEVFGECPVELNTAPGKFSFITRRSLKKTQNFNFLGYEYEINLDAKDNIQFKYGITEKKRKKYSGIIERAIIQYKKDGNLELLR
;
A
#
# COMPACT_ATOMS: atom_id res chain seq x y z
N MET A 1 20.81 16.15 9.03
CA MET A 1 19.47 16.73 9.18
C MET A 1 19.56 18.24 9.09
N ASP A 2 18.81 18.87 8.19
CA ASP A 2 18.81 20.33 8.04
C ASP A 2 17.49 20.92 8.54
N LYS A 3 17.56 22.06 9.23
CA LYS A 3 16.42 22.80 9.78
C LYS A 3 15.41 23.19 8.70
N LYS A 4 15.87 23.56 7.49
CA LYS A 4 14.95 23.84 6.37
C LYS A 4 14.11 22.63 5.98
N GLN A 5 14.65 21.42 6.12
CA GLN A 5 13.88 20.20 5.87
C GLN A 5 12.80 20.01 6.92
N ILE A 6 13.10 20.26 8.20
CA ILE A 6 12.13 20.22 9.30
C ILE A 6 11.02 21.25 9.08
N TRP A 7 11.39 22.49 8.76
CA TRP A 7 10.44 23.56 8.42
C TRP A 7 9.47 23.13 7.33
N SER A 8 10.01 22.59 6.23
CA SER A 8 9.22 22.10 5.11
C SER A 8 8.26 20.97 5.51
N ILE A 9 8.66 20.10 6.45
CA ILE A 9 7.79 19.02 6.94
C ILE A 9 6.68 19.60 7.81
N VAL A 10 6.99 20.49 8.76
CA VAL A 10 6.01 21.13 9.63
C VAL A 10 4.94 21.83 8.80
N ARG A 11 5.34 22.65 7.82
CA ARG A 11 4.42 23.34 6.90
C ARG A 11 3.53 22.39 6.11
N GLN A 12 4.05 21.26 5.64
CA GLN A 12 3.27 20.28 4.88
C GLN A 12 2.39 19.39 5.76
N ARG A 13 2.76 19.19 7.03
CA ARG A 13 1.94 18.44 7.99
C ARG A 13 0.75 19.24 8.45
N ASP A 14 0.85 20.57 8.47
CA ASP A 14 -0.25 21.44 8.83
C ASP A 14 -0.27 22.73 8.01
N PHE A 15 -1.19 22.81 7.04
CA PHE A 15 -1.33 23.99 6.18
C PHE A 15 -2.10 25.14 6.85
N SER A 16 -2.79 24.88 7.96
CA SER A 16 -3.64 25.88 8.63
C SER A 16 -2.89 26.77 9.62
N ILE A 17 -1.67 26.42 10.03
CA ILE A 17 -0.87 27.22 10.97
C ILE A 17 -0.17 28.37 10.25
N THR A 18 0.13 29.46 10.97
CA THR A 18 0.80 30.64 10.39
C THR A 18 2.28 30.37 10.13
N ASN A 19 2.96 31.20 9.32
CA ASN A 19 4.40 31.05 9.11
C ASN A 19 5.20 31.23 10.41
N ALA A 20 4.80 32.18 11.28
CA ALA A 20 5.43 32.38 12.59
C ALA A 20 5.29 31.14 13.49
N ASP A 21 4.13 30.48 13.46
CA ASP A 21 3.93 29.22 14.22
C ASP A 21 4.77 28.07 13.66
N VAL A 22 4.94 28.01 12.33
CA VAL A 22 5.82 27.02 11.69
C VAL A 22 7.26 27.25 12.12
N ASP A 23 7.72 28.50 12.14
CA ASP A 23 9.07 28.86 12.57
C ASP A 23 9.30 28.44 14.03
N LEU A 24 8.44 28.89 14.95
CA LEU A 24 8.51 28.53 16.37
C LEU A 24 8.50 27.02 16.60
N LYS A 25 7.58 26.29 15.96
CA LYS A 25 7.53 24.82 16.07
C LYS A 25 8.78 24.16 15.50
N THR A 26 9.31 24.69 14.40
CA THR A 26 10.53 24.16 13.78
C THR A 26 11.71 24.30 14.71
N GLU A 27 11.90 25.46 15.34
CA GLU A 27 12.96 25.68 16.35
C GLU A 27 12.89 24.63 17.46
N VAL A 28 11.73 24.54 18.12
CA VAL A 28 11.53 23.64 19.27
C VAL A 28 11.75 22.18 18.89
N ILE A 29 11.21 21.75 17.74
CA ILE A 29 11.35 20.37 17.28
C ILE A 29 12.78 20.06 16.88
N TYR A 30 13.45 20.97 16.18
CA TYR A 30 14.84 20.79 15.75
C TYR A 30 15.78 20.68 16.95
N ASP A 31 15.65 21.57 17.93
CA ASP A 31 16.46 21.54 19.15
C ASP A 31 16.22 20.27 19.97
N ASN A 32 14.97 19.83 20.08
CA ASN A 32 14.65 18.57 20.75
C ASN A 32 15.27 17.36 20.02
N ILE A 33 15.31 17.35 18.69
CA ILE A 33 15.96 16.26 17.95
C ILE A 33 17.48 16.28 18.19
N LEU A 34 18.12 17.46 18.16
CA LEU A 34 19.56 17.59 18.42
C LEU A 34 19.96 17.17 19.84
N GLN A 35 19.09 17.41 20.81
CA GLN A 35 19.28 17.01 22.21
C GLN A 35 18.76 15.59 22.51
N GLU A 36 18.39 14.82 21.48
CA GLU A 36 17.82 13.47 21.61
C GLU A 36 16.58 13.39 22.53
N LYS A 37 15.81 14.47 22.61
CA LYS A 37 14.56 14.58 23.36
C LYS A 37 13.36 14.09 22.54
N TYR A 38 13.40 12.83 22.14
CA TYR A 38 12.29 12.14 21.49
C TYR A 38 12.19 10.70 22.03
N ASP A 39 10.99 10.12 21.96
CA ASP A 39 10.74 8.78 22.46
C ASP A 39 9.73 8.05 21.56
N PHE A 40 10.22 7.12 20.76
CA PHE A 40 9.37 6.36 19.84
C PHE A 40 8.30 5.52 20.57
N SER A 41 8.44 5.24 21.87
CA SER A 41 7.44 4.53 22.66
C SER A 41 6.16 5.34 22.90
N LYS A 42 6.19 6.67 22.76
CA LYS A 42 5.01 7.57 22.86
C LYS A 42 4.00 7.42 21.72
N CYS A 43 4.12 6.37 20.91
CA CYS A 43 3.21 6.08 19.83
C CYS A 43 1.83 5.68 20.36
N GLN A 44 0.79 6.26 19.77
CA GLN A 44 -0.58 5.93 20.09
C GLN A 44 -1.03 4.69 19.30
N ARG A 45 -1.64 3.74 19.99
CA ARG A 45 -2.27 2.56 19.39
C ARG A 45 -3.78 2.75 19.37
N ASN A 46 -4.32 2.99 18.18
CA ASN A 46 -5.74 3.25 17.97
C ASN A 46 -6.42 2.07 17.28
N THR A 47 -7.61 1.70 17.74
CA THR A 47 -8.42 0.65 17.09
C THR A 47 -9.50 1.31 16.24
N PHE A 48 -9.36 1.23 14.93
CA PHE A 48 -10.35 1.71 13.98
C PHE A 48 -11.29 0.58 13.61
N THR A 49 -12.58 0.75 13.90
CA THR A 49 -13.62 -0.19 13.46
C THR A 49 -14.32 0.40 12.25
N GLN A 50 -14.18 -0.24 11.08
CA GLN A 50 -14.90 0.15 9.88
C GLN A 50 -15.64 -1.07 9.31
N GLN A 51 -16.98 -0.97 9.24
CA GLN A 51 -17.86 -2.04 8.71
C GLN A 51 -17.61 -3.41 9.38
N GLY A 52 -17.55 -3.42 10.72
CA GLY A 52 -17.33 -4.64 11.51
C GLY A 52 -15.89 -5.16 11.53
N LYS A 53 -14.97 -4.61 10.72
CA LYS A 53 -13.54 -4.96 10.77
C LYS A 53 -12.79 -4.02 11.69
N LYS A 54 -12.19 -4.58 12.74
CA LYS A 54 -11.23 -3.89 13.62
C LYS A 54 -9.86 -3.86 12.95
N ARG A 55 -9.24 -2.69 12.91
CA ARG A 55 -7.88 -2.48 12.42
C ARG A 55 -7.11 -1.73 13.48
N ILE A 56 -5.94 -2.23 13.85
CA ILE A 56 -5.03 -1.55 14.74
C ILE A 56 -4.18 -0.61 13.89
N ILE A 57 -4.08 0.65 14.30
CA ILE A 57 -3.30 1.67 13.62
C ILE A 57 -2.43 2.36 14.66
N TYR A 58 -1.18 2.59 14.28
CA TYR A 58 -0.17 3.25 15.09
C TYR A 58 0.10 4.64 14.53
N ASN A 59 0.11 5.66 15.38
CA ASN A 59 0.41 7.02 14.96
C ASN A 59 1.04 7.84 16.08
N TYR A 60 1.77 8.88 15.70
CA TYR A 60 2.20 9.93 16.62
C TYR A 60 1.23 11.11 16.58
N PRO A 61 1.09 11.86 17.68
CA PRO A 61 0.36 13.12 17.66
C PRO A 61 0.89 14.04 16.56
N LYS A 62 -0.02 14.70 15.85
CA LYS A 62 0.32 15.61 14.74
C LYS A 62 1.28 16.69 15.25
N LEU A 63 2.39 16.93 14.53
CA LEU A 63 3.43 17.91 14.88
C LEU A 63 4.20 17.62 16.20
N SER A 64 4.12 16.40 16.73
CA SER A 64 5.07 15.96 17.77
C SER A 64 6.48 15.80 17.19
N VAL A 65 7.49 15.77 18.07
CA VAL A 65 8.89 15.57 17.67
C VAL A 65 9.04 14.26 16.90
N GLU A 66 8.44 13.18 17.40
CA GLU A 66 8.47 11.84 16.82
C GLU A 66 7.75 11.79 15.46
N ASP A 67 6.60 12.47 15.32
CA ASP A 67 5.91 12.58 14.04
C ASP A 67 6.81 13.23 12.98
N ILE A 68 7.36 14.41 13.28
CA ILE A 68 8.22 15.14 12.34
C ILE A 68 9.51 14.38 12.04
N LEU A 69 10.11 13.74 13.04
CA LEU A 69 11.30 12.92 12.87
C LEU A 69 11.04 11.71 11.97
N CYS A 70 9.91 11.00 12.15
CA CYS A 70 9.51 9.91 11.28
C CYS A 70 9.28 10.37 9.83
N GLN A 71 8.64 11.53 9.64
CA GLN A 71 8.45 12.10 8.30
C GLN A 71 9.77 12.51 7.65
N TYR A 72 10.71 13.05 8.43
CA TYR A 72 12.06 13.37 7.96
C TYR A 72 12.78 12.10 7.50
N LEU A 73 12.83 11.07 8.34
CA LEU A 73 13.44 9.78 8.01
C LEU A 73 12.77 9.14 6.80
N LYS A 74 11.45 9.24 6.67
CA LYS A 74 10.72 8.77 5.48
C LYS A 74 11.21 9.48 4.22
N ARG A 75 11.39 10.80 4.25
CA ARG A 75 11.94 11.55 3.10
C ARG A 75 13.35 11.06 2.74
N GLN A 76 14.18 10.76 3.73
CA GLN A 76 15.53 10.20 3.47
C GLN A 76 15.44 8.80 2.84
N ILE A 77 14.56 7.92 3.35
CA ILE A 77 14.30 6.60 2.76
C ILE A 77 13.81 6.76 1.31
N ASP A 78 12.78 7.57 1.08
CA ASP A 78 12.20 7.76 -0.25
C ASP A 78 13.25 8.27 -1.25
N LYS A 79 14.11 9.21 -0.82
CA LYS A 79 15.19 9.78 -1.64
C LYS A 79 16.26 8.74 -1.95
N THR A 80 16.82 8.08 -0.92
CA THR A 80 17.91 7.10 -1.06
C THR A 80 17.50 5.94 -1.96
N PHE A 81 16.28 5.42 -1.78
CA PHE A 81 15.79 4.29 -2.54
C PHE A 81 15.02 4.67 -3.81
N LYS A 82 14.88 5.97 -4.11
CA LYS A 82 14.11 6.49 -5.26
C LYS A 82 12.71 5.87 -5.32
N ILE A 83 12.02 5.88 -4.18
CA ILE A 83 10.71 5.23 -4.04
C ILE A 83 9.66 5.97 -4.86
N ARG A 84 8.85 5.22 -5.60
CA ARG A 84 7.70 5.71 -6.36
C ARG A 84 6.49 4.89 -5.97
N TYR A 85 5.60 5.48 -5.18
CA TYR A 85 4.38 4.82 -4.73
C TYR A 85 3.40 4.65 -5.89
N ALA A 86 2.73 3.49 -5.93
CA ALA A 86 1.73 3.18 -6.93
C ALA A 86 0.54 4.15 -6.86
N SER A 87 0.08 4.61 -8.03
CA SER A 87 -1.15 5.41 -8.14
C SER A 87 -2.31 4.49 -8.51
N ARG A 88 -3.31 4.42 -7.64
CA ARG A 88 -4.53 3.64 -7.87
C ARG A 88 -5.24 4.04 -9.16
N SER A 89 -5.38 5.34 -9.41
CA SER A 89 -6.03 5.85 -10.61
C SER A 89 -5.24 5.49 -11.87
N ARG A 90 -3.90 5.58 -11.82
CA ARG A 90 -3.03 5.17 -12.94
C ARG A 90 -3.22 3.69 -13.26
N ILE A 91 -3.18 2.83 -12.25
CA ILE A 91 -3.33 1.38 -12.39
C ILE A 91 -4.69 1.03 -13.01
N ILE A 92 -5.77 1.65 -12.51
CA ILE A 92 -7.12 1.40 -13.02
C ILE A 92 -7.28 1.86 -14.46
N ASN A 93 -6.79 3.05 -14.80
CA ASN A 93 -6.83 3.56 -16.18
C ASN A 93 -6.04 2.64 -17.13
N LEU A 94 -4.87 2.17 -16.70
CA LEU A 94 -4.10 1.20 -17.48
C LEU A 94 -4.88 -0.09 -17.68
N LEU A 95 -5.50 -0.63 -16.62
CA LEU A 95 -6.30 -1.84 -16.68
C LEU A 95 -7.48 -1.71 -17.67
N PHE A 96 -8.20 -0.59 -17.67
CA PHE A 96 -9.29 -0.35 -18.62
C PHE A 96 -8.83 -0.33 -20.07
N ASN A 97 -7.64 0.22 -20.34
CA ASN A 97 -7.10 0.28 -21.70
C ASN A 97 -6.67 -1.11 -22.21
N ILE A 98 -6.27 -2.02 -21.32
CA ILE A 98 -5.79 -3.35 -21.73
C ILE A 98 -6.88 -4.42 -21.80
N LEU A 99 -7.98 -4.28 -21.04
CA LEU A 99 -9.07 -5.28 -21.01
C LEU A 99 -9.63 -5.62 -22.40
N PRO A 100 -9.87 -4.64 -23.30
CA PRO A 100 -10.32 -4.94 -24.66
C PRO A 100 -9.36 -5.82 -25.47
N ILE A 101 -8.06 -5.78 -25.17
CA ILE A 101 -7.02 -6.56 -25.88
C ILE A 101 -6.98 -8.01 -25.36
N ILE A 102 -7.24 -8.20 -24.07
CA ILE A 102 -7.18 -9.53 -23.42
C ILE A 102 -8.18 -10.51 -24.04
N LYS A 103 -9.36 -10.03 -24.47
CA LYS A 103 -10.40 -10.89 -25.05
C LYS A 103 -9.93 -11.62 -26.31
N ASP A 104 -9.03 -11.01 -27.06
CA ASP A 104 -8.52 -11.49 -28.35
C ASP A 104 -7.23 -12.32 -28.21
N MET A 105 -6.70 -12.49 -26.99
CA MET A 105 -5.54 -13.34 -26.76
C MET A 105 -5.91 -14.81 -26.90
N ASN A 106 -5.04 -15.58 -27.59
CA ASN A 106 -5.17 -17.03 -27.73
C ASN A 106 -5.31 -17.75 -26.39
N ASP A 107 -4.58 -17.28 -25.38
CA ASP A 107 -4.66 -17.78 -24.01
C ASP A 107 -4.41 -16.64 -23.02
N PHE A 108 -4.96 -16.76 -21.82
CA PHE A 108 -4.61 -15.86 -20.72
C PHE A 108 -4.92 -16.47 -19.35
N VAL A 109 -4.22 -15.97 -18.34
CA VAL A 109 -4.59 -16.15 -16.94
C VAL A 109 -4.61 -14.78 -16.25
N ILE A 110 -5.75 -14.46 -15.63
CA ILE A 110 -5.93 -13.28 -14.78
C ILE A 110 -5.81 -13.75 -13.33
N ILE A 111 -4.84 -13.19 -12.62
CA ILE A 111 -4.52 -13.55 -11.24
C ILE A 111 -4.62 -12.30 -10.38
N ARG A 112 -5.58 -12.31 -9.45
CA ARG A 112 -5.68 -11.29 -8.40
C ARG A 112 -5.27 -11.93 -7.09
N ALA A 113 -4.31 -11.32 -6.42
CA ALA A 113 -3.69 -11.79 -5.19
C ALA A 113 -3.66 -10.68 -4.14
N ASP A 114 -3.49 -11.07 -2.89
CA ASP A 114 -3.43 -10.19 -1.71
C ASP A 114 -2.51 -10.83 -0.69
N PHE A 115 -1.73 -10.07 0.06
CA PHE A 115 -0.98 -10.60 1.21
C PHE A 115 -1.83 -10.59 2.48
N LYS A 116 -1.76 -11.66 3.27
CA LYS A 116 -2.49 -11.75 4.54
C LYS A 116 -1.81 -10.88 5.59
N SER A 117 -2.58 -10.01 6.24
CA SER A 117 -2.12 -9.14 7.36
C SER A 117 -0.77 -8.45 7.08
N PHE A 118 -0.56 -7.98 5.85
CA PHE A 118 0.77 -7.65 5.32
C PHE A 118 1.65 -6.77 6.25
N PHE A 119 1.10 -5.67 6.75
CA PHE A 119 1.84 -4.75 7.63
C PHE A 119 2.16 -5.32 9.02
N ASP A 120 1.39 -6.31 9.48
CA ASP A 120 1.65 -7.06 10.71
C ASP A 120 2.60 -8.26 10.47
N SER A 121 3.02 -8.47 9.22
CA SER A 121 3.90 -9.57 8.82
C SER A 121 5.30 -9.13 8.41
N VAL A 122 5.48 -7.90 7.90
CA VAL A 122 6.81 -7.44 7.44
C VAL A 122 7.66 -6.95 8.61
N LEU A 123 8.74 -7.65 8.93
CA LEU A 123 9.67 -7.29 10.01
C LEU A 123 10.52 -6.08 9.64
N THR A 124 10.48 -5.04 10.45
CA THR A 124 11.27 -3.80 10.24
C THR A 124 12.77 -4.11 10.27
N LYS A 125 13.21 -4.98 11.19
CA LYS A 125 14.61 -5.40 11.33
C LYS A 125 15.13 -6.14 10.09
N HIS A 126 14.29 -6.95 9.45
CA HIS A 126 14.65 -7.64 8.21
C HIS A 126 14.90 -6.64 7.08
N VAL A 127 13.95 -5.71 6.88
CA VAL A 127 14.08 -4.66 5.86
C VAL A 127 15.32 -3.80 6.10
N TYR A 128 15.55 -3.42 7.37
CA TYR A 128 16.72 -2.62 7.72
C TYR A 128 18.03 -3.34 7.38
N LYS A 129 18.21 -4.58 7.88
CA LYS A 129 19.44 -5.34 7.67
C LYS A 129 19.70 -5.62 6.19
N LYS A 130 18.65 -6.01 5.45
CA LYS A 130 18.78 -6.43 4.06
C LYS A 130 18.97 -5.27 3.08
N TYR A 131 18.38 -4.11 3.35
CA TYR A 131 18.34 -3.01 2.38
C TYR A 131 18.90 -1.68 2.91
N ILE A 132 18.62 -1.31 4.16
CA ILE A 132 18.90 0.05 4.67
C ILE A 132 20.30 0.18 5.29
N ARG A 133 20.76 -0.83 6.03
CA ARG A 133 22.02 -0.81 6.78
C ARG A 133 23.22 -0.41 5.93
N GLU A 134 23.35 -1.04 4.76
CA GLU A 134 24.46 -0.81 3.81
C GLU A 134 24.10 0.21 2.69
N SER A 135 22.97 0.90 2.81
CA SER A 135 22.57 1.92 1.82
C SER A 135 23.35 3.23 1.96
N LEU A 136 23.17 4.14 1.00
CA LEU A 136 23.74 5.49 1.02
C LEU A 136 23.02 6.45 2.00
N MET A 137 22.10 5.96 2.84
CA MET A 137 21.46 6.77 3.86
C MET A 137 22.49 7.27 4.89
N GLY A 138 22.30 8.48 5.42
CA GLY A 138 23.23 9.08 6.38
C GLY A 138 23.38 8.26 7.66
N ARG A 139 24.58 8.21 8.24
CA ARG A 139 24.87 7.43 9.45
C ARG A 139 23.97 7.82 10.63
N ALA A 140 23.86 9.12 10.92
CA ALA A 140 22.98 9.61 11.98
C ALA A 140 21.51 9.22 11.75
N ASP A 141 21.03 9.27 10.50
CA ASP A 141 19.65 8.86 10.19
C ASP A 141 19.44 7.35 10.41
N LYS A 142 20.45 6.53 10.11
CA LYS A 142 20.44 5.08 10.38
C LYS A 142 20.44 4.78 11.88
N GLU A 143 21.22 5.52 12.67
CA GLU A 143 21.27 5.37 14.13
C GLU A 143 19.91 5.70 14.78
N ILE A 144 19.23 6.77 14.34
CA ILE A 144 17.87 7.08 14.77
C ILE A 144 16.90 5.98 14.33
N LEU A 145 17.05 5.47 13.10
CA LEU A 145 16.20 4.39 12.60
C LEU A 145 16.37 3.13 13.43
N GLU A 146 17.58 2.78 13.88
CA GLU A 146 17.81 1.65 14.79
C GLU A 146 17.06 1.79 16.12
N GLN A 147 16.94 3.00 16.67
CA GLN A 147 16.12 3.25 17.85
C GLN A 147 14.64 2.97 17.55
N TYR A 148 14.13 3.41 16.39
CA TYR A 148 12.78 3.09 15.94
C TYR A 148 12.53 1.57 15.81
N LEU A 149 13.51 0.81 15.30
CA LEU A 149 13.41 -0.66 15.17
C LEU A 149 13.33 -1.40 16.51
N LYS A 150 13.84 -0.80 17.60
CA LYS A 150 13.69 -1.37 18.94
C LYS A 150 12.25 -1.30 19.42
N GLN A 151 11.51 -0.27 19.01
CA GLN A 151 10.12 -0.07 19.39
C GLN A 151 9.13 -0.84 18.51
N PHE A 152 9.38 -0.93 17.20
CA PHE A 152 8.43 -1.52 16.26
C PHE A 152 9.01 -2.76 15.58
N GLN A 153 8.47 -3.93 15.94
CA GLN A 153 8.86 -5.20 15.33
C GLN A 153 8.44 -5.31 13.86
N TYR A 154 7.21 -4.89 13.54
CA TYR A 154 6.63 -4.97 12.21
C TYR A 154 6.39 -3.60 11.60
N CYS A 155 6.22 -3.55 10.29
CA CYS A 155 5.87 -2.35 9.54
C CYS A 155 4.40 -1.97 9.79
N TYR A 156 4.01 -1.70 11.03
CA TYR A 156 2.61 -1.52 11.40
C TYR A 156 1.89 -0.41 10.62
N ALA A 157 0.61 -0.65 10.34
CA ALA A 157 -0.24 0.30 9.66
C ALA A 157 -0.35 1.63 10.43
N GLY A 158 -0.26 2.75 9.71
CA GLY A 158 -0.36 4.11 10.25
C GLY A 158 0.99 4.82 10.43
N LEU A 159 2.08 4.08 10.58
CA LEU A 159 3.42 4.64 10.66
C LEU A 159 3.95 4.96 9.25
N CYS A 160 4.45 6.18 9.07
CA CYS A 160 4.86 6.63 7.74
C CYS A 160 6.14 5.92 7.24
N LEU A 161 7.04 5.52 8.16
CA LEU A 161 8.24 4.73 7.86
C LEU A 161 7.91 3.32 7.37
N SER A 162 6.85 2.72 7.92
CA SER A 162 6.38 1.39 7.51
C SER A 162 6.01 1.33 6.04
N ASN A 163 5.42 2.39 5.49
CA ASN A 163 5.13 2.48 4.05
C ASN A 163 6.40 2.45 3.19
N GLY A 164 7.43 3.21 3.60
CA GLY A 164 8.70 3.25 2.87
C GLY A 164 9.45 1.92 2.94
N MET A 165 9.52 1.32 4.13
CA MET A 165 10.13 0.00 4.33
C MET A 165 9.42 -1.10 3.53
N ALA A 166 8.09 -1.15 3.60
CA ALA A 166 7.29 -2.10 2.84
C ALA A 166 7.51 -1.96 1.33
N GLU A 167 7.57 -0.73 0.81
CA GLU A 167 7.78 -0.51 -0.62
C GLU A 167 9.19 -0.92 -1.09
N ILE A 168 10.23 -0.75 -0.25
CA ILE A 168 11.58 -1.23 -0.56
C ILE A 168 11.59 -2.74 -0.79
N ILE A 169 11.06 -3.50 0.16
CA ILE A 169 11.08 -4.96 0.10
C ILE A 169 10.15 -5.49 -1.00
N CYS A 170 8.97 -4.90 -1.15
CA CYS A 170 8.06 -5.31 -2.20
C CYS A 170 8.60 -5.03 -3.60
N ARG A 171 9.41 -3.99 -3.80
CA ARG A 171 10.04 -3.75 -5.11
C ARG A 171 11.01 -4.87 -5.49
N ASP A 172 11.69 -5.48 -4.52
CA ASP A 172 12.52 -6.67 -4.76
C ASP A 172 11.66 -7.88 -5.10
N PHE A 173 10.57 -8.10 -4.34
CA PHE A 173 9.56 -9.12 -4.64
C PHE A 173 9.01 -8.96 -6.07
N ASP A 174 8.54 -7.77 -6.42
CA ASP A 174 7.95 -7.44 -7.72
C ASP A 174 8.92 -7.74 -8.87
N LYS A 175 10.21 -7.41 -8.71
CA LYS A 175 11.24 -7.71 -9.71
C LYS A 175 11.41 -9.22 -9.90
N ARG A 176 11.52 -9.98 -8.81
CA ARG A 176 11.79 -11.42 -8.86
C ARG A 176 10.60 -12.20 -9.38
N ILE A 177 9.39 -11.90 -8.91
CA ILE A 177 8.19 -12.60 -9.38
C ILE A 177 7.92 -12.30 -10.86
N LYS A 178 8.13 -11.05 -11.33
CA LYS A 178 8.03 -10.72 -12.75
C LYS A 178 9.05 -11.50 -13.58
N ALA A 179 10.30 -11.58 -13.12
CA ALA A 179 11.34 -12.32 -13.83
C ALA A 179 10.99 -13.82 -13.94
N ARG A 180 10.52 -14.43 -12.86
CA ARG A 180 10.04 -15.84 -12.85
C ARG A 180 8.83 -16.06 -13.75
N LEU A 181 7.92 -15.10 -13.82
CA LEU A 181 6.72 -15.18 -14.63
C LEU A 181 6.96 -14.84 -16.12
N ASN A 182 8.13 -14.29 -16.47
CA ASN A 182 8.44 -13.82 -17.83
C ASN A 182 8.24 -14.91 -18.89
N GLN A 183 8.58 -16.16 -18.57
CA GLN A 183 8.39 -17.30 -19.47
C GLN A 183 6.91 -17.59 -19.81
N TYR A 184 5.97 -17.13 -18.97
CA TYR A 184 4.53 -17.21 -19.20
C TYR A 184 3.94 -15.96 -19.88
N GLY A 185 4.80 -15.03 -20.31
CA GLY A 185 4.41 -13.82 -21.03
C GLY A 185 3.57 -12.86 -20.19
N VAL A 186 4.22 -12.24 -19.20
CA VAL A 186 3.62 -11.18 -18.36
C VAL A 186 3.18 -10.02 -19.24
N PHE A 187 1.87 -9.87 -19.40
CA PHE A 187 1.26 -8.80 -20.17
C PHE A 187 0.91 -7.60 -19.29
N PHE A 188 0.48 -7.87 -18.05
CA PHE A 188 0.19 -6.83 -17.06
C PHE A 188 0.65 -7.29 -15.68
N TYR A 189 1.26 -6.38 -14.93
CA TYR A 189 1.57 -6.56 -13.52
C TYR A 189 1.53 -5.21 -12.82
N GLU A 190 0.61 -5.06 -11.88
CA GLU A 190 0.55 -3.90 -11.00
C GLU A 190 0.25 -4.35 -9.57
N ARG A 191 0.96 -3.76 -8.61
CA ARG A 191 0.73 -3.93 -7.18
C ARG A 191 0.36 -2.59 -6.56
N TYR A 192 -0.63 -2.61 -5.68
CA TYR A 192 -1.01 -1.48 -4.86
C TYR A 192 -1.03 -1.91 -3.39
N VAL A 193 0.05 -1.62 -2.69
CA VAL A 193 0.29 -2.11 -1.31
C VAL A 193 0.31 -3.64 -1.30
N ASP A 194 -0.74 -4.29 -0.78
CA ASP A 194 -0.92 -5.72 -0.62
C ASP A 194 -1.70 -6.36 -1.78
N ASP A 195 -2.55 -5.60 -2.48
CA ASP A 195 -3.31 -6.07 -3.63
C ASP A 195 -2.41 -6.14 -4.89
N ILE A 196 -2.35 -7.32 -5.54
CA ILE A 196 -1.58 -7.58 -6.76
C ILE A 196 -2.55 -8.04 -7.86
N LEU A 197 -2.37 -7.52 -9.08
CA LEU A 197 -3.04 -8.02 -10.28
C LEU A 197 -2.01 -8.34 -11.36
N ILE A 198 -2.10 -9.57 -11.86
CA ILE A 198 -1.21 -10.12 -12.89
C ILE A 198 -2.07 -10.65 -14.02
N ILE A 199 -1.67 -10.38 -15.25
CA ILE A 199 -2.26 -10.95 -16.46
C ILE A 199 -1.11 -11.48 -17.30
N ILE A 200 -1.15 -12.78 -17.58
CA ILE A 200 -0.18 -13.50 -18.40
C ILE A 200 -0.89 -14.08 -19.62
N ASN A 201 -0.20 -14.17 -20.76
CA ASN A 201 -0.77 -14.64 -22.03
C ASN A 201 -0.44 -16.10 -22.36
N ARG A 202 0.20 -16.82 -21.43
CA ARG A 202 0.37 -18.28 -21.48
C ARG A 202 -0.16 -18.90 -20.20
N TYR A 203 -0.68 -20.11 -20.34
CA TYR A 203 -1.19 -20.87 -19.22
C TYR A 203 -0.07 -21.22 -18.21
N ILE A 204 -0.41 -21.05 -16.93
CA ILE A 204 0.29 -21.61 -15.78
C ILE A 204 -0.77 -22.27 -14.91
N SER A 205 -0.46 -23.40 -14.26
CA SER A 205 -1.38 -23.97 -13.29
C SER A 205 -1.36 -23.14 -12.00
N ARG A 206 -2.45 -23.23 -11.23
CA ARG A 206 -2.57 -22.53 -9.95
C ARG A 206 -1.48 -22.94 -8.97
N ASP A 207 -1.17 -24.24 -8.90
CA ASP A 207 -0.19 -24.78 -7.95
C ASP A 207 1.23 -24.32 -8.28
N ILE A 208 1.61 -24.31 -9.57
CA ILE A 208 2.90 -23.78 -10.01
C ILE A 208 2.98 -22.28 -9.67
N PHE A 209 1.93 -21.51 -9.94
CA PHE A 209 1.89 -20.08 -9.58
C PHE A 209 2.10 -19.86 -8.08
N ILE A 210 1.38 -20.59 -7.23
CA ILE A 210 1.50 -20.48 -5.78
C ILE A 210 2.92 -20.84 -5.34
N ALA A 211 3.48 -21.95 -5.83
CA ALA A 211 4.85 -22.35 -5.52
C ALA A 211 5.90 -21.29 -5.92
N LEU A 212 5.73 -20.63 -7.06
CA LEU A 212 6.61 -19.52 -7.48
C LEU A 212 6.48 -18.32 -6.55
N VAL A 213 5.26 -17.97 -6.13
CA VAL A 213 5.02 -16.88 -5.18
C VAL A 213 5.66 -17.21 -3.83
N ASP A 214 5.39 -18.39 -3.28
CA ASP A 214 5.91 -18.82 -1.97
C ASP A 214 7.44 -18.88 -1.95
N SER A 215 8.05 -19.43 -3.02
CA SER A 215 9.50 -19.41 -3.20
C SER A 215 10.05 -17.97 -3.23
N THR A 216 9.37 -17.06 -3.94
CA THR A 216 9.75 -15.64 -3.98
C THR A 216 9.56 -14.97 -2.62
N ILE A 217 8.52 -15.32 -1.88
CA ILE A 217 8.28 -14.80 -0.54
C ILE A 217 9.43 -15.21 0.37
N ASN A 218 9.76 -16.50 0.44
CA ASN A 218 10.83 -17.03 1.28
C ASN A 218 12.17 -16.37 0.98
N GLU A 219 12.49 -16.17 -0.29
CA GLU A 219 13.73 -15.51 -0.72
C GLU A 219 13.80 -14.02 -0.34
N VAL A 220 12.69 -13.29 -0.49
CA VAL A 220 12.67 -11.83 -0.32
C VAL A 220 12.43 -11.44 1.13
N PHE A 221 11.40 -12.03 1.73
CA PHE A 221 10.89 -11.71 3.06
C PHE A 221 11.57 -12.52 4.18
N GLY A 222 12.28 -13.61 3.87
CA GLY A 222 13.07 -14.35 4.84
C GLY A 222 12.20 -14.82 6.01
N GLU A 223 12.57 -14.44 7.23
CA GLU A 223 11.84 -14.79 8.47
C GLU A 223 10.52 -14.02 8.67
N CYS A 224 10.18 -13.06 7.80
CA CYS A 224 8.91 -12.36 7.92
C CYS A 224 7.75 -13.35 7.65
N PRO A 225 6.72 -13.42 8.52
CA PRO A 225 5.55 -14.28 8.32
C PRO A 225 4.58 -13.71 7.26
N VAL A 226 5.09 -13.38 6.08
CA VAL A 226 4.32 -12.90 4.93
C VAL A 226 3.79 -14.13 4.19
N GLU A 227 2.49 -14.11 3.88
CA GLU A 227 1.84 -15.22 3.19
C GLU A 227 0.84 -14.69 2.16
N LEU A 228 0.67 -15.46 1.08
CA LEU A 228 -0.39 -15.22 0.11
C LEU A 228 -1.76 -15.51 0.73
N ASN A 229 -2.70 -14.59 0.58
CA ASN A 229 -4.05 -14.73 1.09
C ASN A 229 -4.93 -15.53 0.12
N THR A 230 -5.02 -16.84 0.30
CA THR A 230 -5.78 -17.76 -0.56
C THR A 230 -7.29 -17.77 -0.27
N ALA A 231 -7.77 -16.95 0.67
CA ALA A 231 -9.18 -16.90 1.04
C ALA A 231 -10.08 -16.41 -0.12
N PRO A 232 -11.35 -16.86 -0.18
CA PRO A 232 -12.32 -16.38 -1.15
C PRO A 232 -12.44 -14.85 -1.14
N GLY A 233 -12.44 -14.24 -2.33
CA GLY A 233 -12.52 -12.79 -2.49
C GLY A 233 -11.23 -12.03 -2.14
N LYS A 234 -10.14 -12.72 -1.81
CA LYS A 234 -8.78 -12.17 -1.67
C LYS A 234 -7.81 -12.76 -2.68
N PHE A 235 -8.07 -13.98 -3.12
CA PHE A 235 -7.43 -14.60 -4.27
C PHE A 235 -8.45 -14.93 -5.37
N SER A 236 -8.10 -14.63 -6.62
CA SER A 236 -8.86 -15.00 -7.81
C SER A 236 -7.90 -15.49 -8.89
N PHE A 237 -8.25 -16.59 -9.54
CA PHE A 237 -7.44 -17.20 -10.59
C PHE A 237 -8.37 -17.63 -11.73
N ILE A 238 -8.34 -16.86 -12.80
CA ILE A 238 -9.24 -17.02 -13.94
C ILE A 238 -8.40 -17.40 -15.15
N THR A 239 -8.68 -18.56 -15.75
CA THR A 239 -8.00 -19.02 -16.95
C THR A 239 -8.96 -18.95 -18.13
N ARG A 240 -8.46 -18.59 -19.32
CA ARG A 240 -9.25 -18.65 -20.55
C ARG A 240 -9.83 -20.05 -20.79
N ARG A 241 -9.00 -21.07 -20.55
CA ARG A 241 -9.32 -22.50 -20.76
C ARG A 241 -10.49 -23.02 -19.91
N SER A 242 -10.79 -22.36 -18.79
CA SER A 242 -11.83 -22.78 -17.85
C SER A 242 -12.79 -21.63 -17.53
N LEU A 243 -13.07 -20.76 -18.51
CA LEU A 243 -14.04 -19.69 -18.36
C LEU A 243 -15.44 -20.27 -18.17
N LYS A 244 -16.12 -19.77 -17.14
CA LYS A 244 -17.55 -20.02 -16.94
C LYS A 244 -18.34 -18.96 -17.71
N LYS A 245 -19.63 -19.21 -17.94
CA LYS A 245 -20.55 -18.27 -18.61
C LYS A 245 -20.46 -16.84 -18.05
N THR A 246 -20.34 -16.72 -16.73
CA THR A 246 -20.06 -15.47 -16.04
C THR A 246 -19.01 -15.71 -14.97
N GLN A 247 -18.00 -14.84 -14.92
CA GLN A 247 -17.01 -14.79 -13.84
C GLN A 247 -16.75 -13.35 -13.46
N ASN A 248 -16.39 -13.11 -12.20
CA ASN A 248 -16.04 -11.79 -11.74
C ASN A 248 -14.79 -11.79 -10.87
N PHE A 249 -14.11 -10.65 -10.86
CA PHE A 249 -13.07 -10.34 -9.89
C PHE A 249 -13.14 -8.87 -9.49
N ASN A 250 -12.63 -8.58 -8.31
CA ASN A 250 -12.57 -7.22 -7.78
C ASN A 250 -11.12 -6.78 -7.64
N PHE A 251 -10.83 -5.55 -8.06
CA PHE A 251 -9.51 -4.97 -7.90
C PHE A 251 -9.61 -3.46 -7.67
N LEU A 252 -8.95 -2.97 -6.61
CA LEU A 252 -8.92 -1.56 -6.20
C LEU A 252 -10.30 -0.87 -6.28
N GLY A 253 -11.33 -1.52 -5.72
CA GLY A 253 -12.70 -1.00 -5.59
C GLY A 253 -13.52 -0.93 -6.88
N TYR A 254 -13.02 -1.54 -7.95
CA TYR A 254 -13.76 -1.83 -9.17
C TYR A 254 -14.05 -3.32 -9.26
N GLU A 255 -15.19 -3.62 -9.85
CA GLU A 255 -15.62 -4.97 -10.19
C GLU A 255 -15.50 -5.16 -11.69
N TYR A 256 -15.02 -6.32 -12.09
CA TYR A 256 -14.81 -6.73 -13.46
C TYR A 256 -15.57 -8.03 -13.68
N GLU A 257 -16.42 -8.05 -14.69
CA GLU A 257 -17.24 -9.18 -15.07
C GLU A 257 -16.80 -9.63 -16.46
N ILE A 258 -16.56 -10.93 -16.58
CA ILE A 258 -16.18 -11.62 -17.81
C ILE A 258 -17.35 -12.51 -18.18
N ASN A 259 -17.97 -12.21 -19.32
CA ASN A 259 -19.13 -12.94 -19.82
C ASN A 259 -18.79 -13.61 -21.14
N LEU A 260 -19.29 -14.82 -21.32
CA LEU A 260 -19.31 -15.50 -22.62
C LEU A 260 -20.66 -15.25 -23.28
N ASP A 261 -20.64 -14.77 -24.53
CA ASP A 261 -21.85 -14.68 -25.34
C ASP A 261 -22.28 -16.07 -25.86
N ALA A 262 -23.37 -16.13 -26.63
CA ALA A 262 -23.88 -17.39 -27.17
C ALA A 262 -22.93 -18.08 -28.19
N LYS A 263 -21.88 -17.38 -28.63
CA LYS A 263 -20.83 -17.86 -29.56
C LYS A 263 -19.49 -18.02 -28.85
N ASP A 264 -19.48 -18.05 -27.52
CA ASP A 264 -18.28 -18.11 -26.67
C ASP A 264 -17.28 -16.95 -26.87
N ASN A 265 -17.74 -15.80 -27.37
CA ASN A 265 -16.91 -14.59 -27.38
C ASN A 265 -16.88 -13.95 -26.00
N ILE A 266 -15.71 -13.46 -25.61
CA ILE A 266 -15.48 -12.84 -24.31
C ILE A 266 -15.91 -11.37 -24.36
N GLN A 267 -16.79 -10.99 -23.43
CA GLN A 267 -17.19 -9.61 -23.17
C GLN A 267 -16.79 -9.20 -21.75
N PHE A 268 -16.10 -8.06 -21.65
CA PHE A 268 -15.78 -7.45 -20.37
C PHE A 268 -16.79 -6.37 -20.01
N LYS A 269 -17.32 -6.42 -18.80
CA LYS A 269 -18.01 -5.29 -18.15
C LYS A 269 -17.24 -4.90 -16.90
N TYR A 270 -17.23 -3.63 -16.58
CA TYR A 270 -16.59 -3.16 -15.35
C TYR A 270 -17.35 -1.99 -14.75
N GLY A 271 -17.25 -1.85 -13.44
CA GLY A 271 -17.96 -0.83 -12.71
C GLY A 271 -17.42 -0.62 -11.31
N ILE A 272 -17.98 0.36 -10.60
CA ILE A 272 -17.63 0.61 -9.20
C ILE A 272 -18.30 -0.46 -8.34
N THR A 273 -17.52 -1.14 -7.49
CA THR A 273 -18.04 -2.15 -6.55
C THR A 273 -19.21 -1.61 -5.72
N GLU A 274 -20.20 -2.46 -5.44
CA GLU A 274 -21.32 -2.11 -4.57
C GLU A 274 -20.87 -1.60 -3.20
N LYS A 275 -19.85 -2.24 -2.62
CA LYS A 275 -19.22 -1.80 -1.36
C LYS A 275 -18.72 -0.35 -1.42
N LYS A 276 -18.09 0.05 -2.53
CA LYS A 276 -17.59 1.41 -2.72
C LYS A 276 -18.76 2.37 -2.93
N ARG A 277 -19.78 2.02 -3.73
CA ARG A 277 -21.00 2.83 -3.90
C ARG A 277 -21.69 3.11 -2.56
N LYS A 278 -22.01 2.05 -1.78
CA LYS A 278 -22.60 2.17 -0.44
C LYS A 278 -21.78 3.04 0.51
N LYS A 279 -20.44 2.94 0.46
CA LYS A 279 -19.56 3.80 1.26
C LYS A 279 -19.77 5.27 0.94
N TYR A 280 -19.77 5.65 -0.33
CA TYR A 280 -19.92 7.05 -0.74
C TYR A 280 -21.33 7.57 -0.51
N SER A 281 -22.38 6.79 -0.84
CA SER A 281 -23.77 7.14 -0.53
C SER A 281 -23.94 7.42 0.96
N GLY A 282 -23.44 6.54 1.84
CA GLY A 282 -23.53 6.74 3.28
C GLY A 282 -22.70 7.92 3.81
N ILE A 283 -21.62 8.34 3.12
CA ILE A 283 -20.90 9.57 3.49
C ILE A 283 -21.77 10.80 3.19
N ILE A 284 -22.36 10.86 2.00
CA ILE A 284 -23.23 11.96 1.57
C ILE A 284 -24.47 12.03 2.46
N GLU A 285 -25.13 10.91 2.73
CA GLU A 285 -26.29 10.84 3.62
C GLU A 285 -25.96 11.37 5.02
N ARG A 286 -24.83 10.95 5.60
CA ARG A 286 -24.40 11.45 6.92
C ARG A 286 -24.09 12.94 6.91
N ALA A 287 -23.46 13.45 5.85
CA ALA A 287 -23.19 14.88 5.71
C ALA A 287 -24.50 15.69 5.67
N ILE A 288 -25.50 15.22 4.90
CA ILE A 288 -26.82 15.87 4.82
C ILE A 288 -27.57 15.81 6.16
N ILE A 289 -27.57 14.65 6.83
CA ILE A 289 -28.22 14.49 8.14
C ILE A 289 -27.58 15.41 9.18
N GLN A 290 -26.24 15.48 9.20
CA GLN A 290 -25.53 16.33 10.13
C GLN A 290 -25.80 17.81 9.85
N TYR A 291 -25.72 18.23 8.59
CA TYR A 291 -26.06 19.60 8.17
C TYR A 291 -27.48 20.00 8.59
N LYS A 292 -28.47 19.11 8.43
CA LYS A 292 -29.84 19.37 8.89
C LYS A 292 -29.93 19.59 10.41
N LYS A 293 -29.00 19.01 11.17
CA LYS A 293 -28.97 19.09 12.63
C LYS A 293 -28.25 20.34 13.16
N ASP A 294 -27.13 20.72 12.54
CA ASP A 294 -26.24 21.76 13.09
C ASP A 294 -25.96 22.94 12.14
N GLY A 295 -26.48 22.91 10.90
CA GLY A 295 -26.25 23.96 9.90
C GLY A 295 -24.81 24.04 9.40
N ASN A 296 -23.96 23.06 9.71
CA ASN A 296 -22.54 23.11 9.41
C ASN A 296 -22.24 22.85 7.92
N LEU A 297 -22.10 23.92 7.15
CA LEU A 297 -21.80 23.89 5.71
C LEU A 297 -20.44 23.24 5.38
N GLU A 298 -19.49 23.19 6.32
CA GLU A 298 -18.16 22.63 6.07
C GLU A 298 -18.21 21.12 5.78
N LEU A 299 -19.26 20.42 6.22
CA LEU A 299 -19.46 18.99 5.92
C LEU A 299 -20.02 18.73 4.51
N LEU A 300 -20.45 19.77 3.80
CA LEU A 300 -20.99 19.71 2.44
C LEU A 300 -20.01 20.18 1.36
N ARG A 301 -18.84 20.69 1.75
CA ARG A 301 -17.72 21.03 0.87
C ARG A 301 -16.85 19.81 0.55
#